data_AF-A0A1M7Y9Y4-F1
#
_entry.id   AF-A0A1M7Y9Y4-F1
#
_cell.length_a   1.000
_cell.length_b   1.000
_cell.length_c   1.000
_cell.angle_alpha   90.00
_cell.angle_beta   90.00
_cell.angle_gamma   90.00
#
_symmetry.space_group_name_H-M   'P 1'
#
loop_
_entity.id
_entity.type
_entity.pdbx_description
1 polymer ?
#
loop_
_entity_poly.entity_id
_entity_poly.type
_entity_poly.pdbx_seq_one_letter_code
_entity_poly.pdbx_strand_id
1 'polypeptide(L)'
;MKKRWFVRISVIAILLITVIALYNVKYLGEKHIITHVRKMLYIRYDRDFEYIKSLGRDGKKYVYLFTTKDERKINFEVEYWIGALSTPWGGQPLIQTRHVVDNFPKAISAYTVAKSRYSRYDITDITVKEASENISLLIKNAQGYLNEYGASHQRPDLDIMIVFKGREYPMTFSSDNIGIIKERITRKLY
;
A
#
# COMPACT_ATOMS: atom_id res chain seq x y z
N MET A 1 -19.84 -53.81 -22.00
CA MET A 1 -19.87 -52.80 -20.91
C MET A 1 -18.49 -52.27 -20.47
N LYS A 2 -17.39 -53.05 -20.48
CA LYS A 2 -16.06 -52.62 -20.00
C LYS A 2 -15.41 -51.44 -20.75
N LYS A 3 -15.56 -51.34 -22.09
CA LYS A 3 -14.97 -50.25 -22.91
C LYS A 3 -15.48 -48.85 -22.53
N ARG A 4 -16.78 -48.70 -22.25
CA ARG A 4 -17.36 -47.40 -21.86
C ARG A 4 -16.89 -46.93 -20.47
N TRP A 5 -16.51 -47.87 -19.60
CA TRP A 5 -16.00 -47.58 -18.26
C TRP A 5 -14.54 -47.10 -18.30
N PHE A 6 -13.70 -47.76 -19.12
CA PHE A 6 -12.33 -47.31 -19.39
C PHE A 6 -12.28 -45.92 -20.02
N VAL A 7 -13.13 -45.65 -21.02
CA VAL A 7 -13.20 -44.30 -21.65
C VAL A 7 -13.59 -43.22 -20.63
N ARG A 8 -14.53 -43.51 -19.71
CA ARG A 8 -14.92 -42.56 -18.66
C ARG A 8 -13.78 -42.28 -17.68
N ILE A 9 -13.01 -43.29 -17.29
CA ILE A 9 -11.86 -43.12 -16.39
C ILE A 9 -10.74 -42.31 -17.07
N SER A 10 -10.45 -42.60 -18.35
CA SER A 10 -9.45 -41.86 -19.10
C SER A 10 -9.82 -40.37 -19.25
N VAL A 11 -11.09 -40.05 -19.51
CA VAL A 11 -11.57 -38.66 -19.58
C VAL A 11 -11.43 -37.94 -18.23
N ILE A 12 -11.79 -38.60 -17.12
CA ILE A 12 -11.65 -38.03 -15.77
C ILE A 12 -10.17 -37.79 -15.43
N ALA A 13 -9.28 -38.72 -15.78
CA ALA A 13 -7.84 -38.58 -15.54
C ALA A 13 -7.25 -37.41 -16.33
N ILE A 14 -7.64 -37.24 -17.60
CA ILE A 14 -7.18 -36.11 -18.44
C ILE A 14 -7.70 -34.78 -17.88
N LEU A 15 -8.95 -34.72 -17.42
CA LEU A 15 -9.52 -33.54 -16.75
C LEU A 15 -8.77 -33.21 -15.46
N LEU A 16 -8.43 -34.20 -14.64
CA LEU A 16 -7.64 -34.01 -13.44
C LEU A 16 -6.23 -33.47 -13.75
N ILE A 17 -5.55 -34.05 -14.75
CA ILE A 17 -4.21 -33.62 -15.16
C ILE A 17 -4.24 -32.18 -15.72
N THR A 18 -5.26 -31.83 -16.52
CA THR A 18 -5.41 -30.46 -17.05
C THR A 18 -5.73 -29.45 -15.96
N VAL A 19 -6.57 -29.79 -14.98
CA VAL A 19 -6.83 -28.94 -13.81
C VAL A 19 -5.56 -28.73 -12.99
N ILE A 20 -4.77 -29.79 -12.73
CA ILE A 20 -3.50 -29.70 -12.02
C ILE A 20 -2.49 -28.82 -12.80
N ALA A 21 -2.40 -29.00 -14.12
CA ALA A 21 -1.52 -28.20 -14.97
C ALA A 21 -1.92 -26.71 -14.98
N LEU A 22 -3.21 -26.41 -15.13
CA LEU A 22 -3.73 -25.04 -15.09
C LEU A 22 -3.51 -24.39 -13.72
N TYR A 23 -3.69 -25.14 -12.63
CA TYR A 23 -3.43 -24.68 -11.28
C TYR A 23 -1.94 -24.34 -11.09
N ASN A 24 -1.04 -25.21 -11.53
CA ASN A 24 0.40 -25.00 -11.44
C ASN A 24 0.87 -23.78 -12.25
N VAL A 25 0.37 -23.60 -13.47
CA VAL A 25 0.72 -22.44 -14.32
C VAL A 25 0.27 -21.13 -13.67
N LYS A 26 -0.94 -21.09 -13.11
CA LYS A 26 -1.44 -19.91 -12.38
C LYS A 26 -0.56 -19.58 -11.16
N TYR A 27 -0.20 -20.60 -10.38
CA TYR A 27 0.63 -20.44 -9.18
C TYR A 27 2.07 -20.01 -9.48
N LEU A 28 2.68 -20.58 -10.53
CA LEU A 28 3.99 -20.17 -11.03
C LEU A 28 3.99 -18.70 -11.50
N GLY A 29 2.92 -18.28 -12.17
CA GLY A 29 2.74 -16.88 -12.59
C GLY A 29 2.64 -15.92 -11.41
N GLU A 30 1.83 -16.24 -10.41
CA GLU A 30 1.65 -15.42 -9.21
C GLU A 30 2.94 -15.30 -8.39
N LYS A 31 3.67 -16.41 -8.19
CA LYS A 31 4.97 -16.42 -7.51
C LYS A 31 5.99 -15.53 -8.22
N HIS A 32 6.00 -15.54 -9.56
CA HIS A 32 6.87 -14.67 -10.34
C HIS A 32 6.50 -13.19 -10.17
N ILE A 33 5.20 -12.85 -10.18
CA ILE A 33 4.72 -11.48 -9.93
C ILE A 33 5.14 -11.01 -8.55
N ILE A 34 4.86 -11.79 -7.49
CA ILE A 34 5.23 -11.45 -6.12
C ILE A 34 6.75 -11.23 -6.00
N THR A 35 7.55 -12.11 -6.59
CA THR A 35 9.01 -11.97 -6.59
C THR A 35 9.45 -10.69 -7.29
N HIS A 36 8.84 -10.36 -8.43
CA HIS A 36 9.12 -9.12 -9.15
C HIS A 36 8.74 -7.87 -8.34
N VAL A 37 7.54 -7.85 -7.75
CA VAL A 37 7.08 -6.75 -6.89
C VAL A 37 8.03 -6.56 -5.71
N ARG A 38 8.43 -7.64 -5.03
CA ARG A 38 9.40 -7.57 -3.91
C ARG A 38 10.74 -6.95 -4.34
N LYS A 39 11.27 -7.34 -5.50
CA LYS A 39 12.50 -6.74 -6.05
C LYS A 39 12.31 -5.25 -6.35
N MET A 40 11.17 -4.86 -6.93
CA MET A 40 10.86 -3.45 -7.20
C MET A 40 10.77 -2.62 -5.91
N LEU A 41 10.14 -3.16 -4.87
CA LEU A 41 10.06 -2.50 -3.56
C LEU A 41 11.44 -2.39 -2.92
N TYR A 42 12.27 -3.44 -2.97
CA TYR A 42 13.65 -3.40 -2.49
C TYR A 42 14.45 -2.30 -3.19
N ILE A 43 14.36 -2.21 -4.53
CA ILE A 43 15.06 -1.15 -5.28
C ILE A 43 14.52 0.24 -4.93
N ARG A 44 13.20 0.38 -4.76
CA ARG A 44 12.54 1.67 -4.50
C ARG A 44 12.83 2.21 -3.09
N TYR A 45 12.89 1.32 -2.10
CA TYR A 45 12.94 1.69 -0.68
C TYR A 45 14.19 1.20 0.05
N ASP A 46 15.11 0.52 -0.64
CA ASP A 46 16.34 -0.06 -0.07
C ASP A 46 16.08 -0.95 1.17
N ARG A 47 14.94 -1.65 1.17
CA ARG A 47 14.46 -2.41 2.32
C ARG A 47 13.83 -3.73 1.91
N ASP A 48 13.90 -4.69 2.82
CA ASP A 48 13.29 -5.98 2.61
C ASP A 48 11.83 -6.01 3.01
N PHE A 49 11.04 -6.62 2.14
CA PHE A 49 9.61 -6.79 2.30
C PHE A 49 9.22 -8.27 2.26
N GLU A 50 8.25 -8.62 3.09
CA GLU A 50 7.64 -9.93 3.15
C GLU A 50 6.23 -9.86 2.56
N TYR A 51 5.92 -10.82 1.67
CA TYR A 51 4.59 -10.98 1.12
C TYR A 51 3.69 -11.66 2.15
N ILE A 52 2.51 -11.09 2.39
CA ILE A 52 1.53 -11.67 3.32
C ILE A 52 0.47 -12.46 2.55
N LYS A 53 -0.29 -11.80 1.69
CA LYS A 53 -1.39 -12.41 0.93
C LYS A 53 -1.81 -11.57 -0.26
N SER A 54 -2.53 -12.18 -1.20
CA SER A 54 -3.26 -11.46 -2.24
C SER A 54 -4.58 -10.98 -1.65
N LEU A 55 -4.91 -9.71 -1.90
CA LEU A 55 -6.18 -9.10 -1.51
C LEU A 55 -7.24 -9.23 -2.60
N GLY A 56 -6.83 -9.59 -3.82
CA GLY A 56 -7.73 -9.87 -4.92
C GLY A 56 -7.23 -9.36 -6.26
N ARG A 57 -8.14 -9.39 -7.23
CA ARG A 57 -7.92 -8.93 -8.59
C ARG A 57 -9.06 -7.99 -8.99
N ASP A 58 -8.72 -6.74 -9.28
CA ASP A 58 -9.64 -5.77 -9.85
C ASP A 58 -9.34 -5.58 -11.34
N GLY A 59 -10.14 -6.21 -12.19
CA GLY A 59 -9.92 -6.25 -13.64
C GLY A 59 -8.56 -6.86 -14.03
N LYS A 60 -7.62 -6.01 -14.47
CA LYS A 60 -6.23 -6.40 -14.84
C LYS A 60 -5.20 -6.10 -13.73
N LYS A 61 -5.65 -5.56 -12.59
CA LYS A 61 -4.82 -5.24 -11.43
C LYS A 61 -4.86 -6.35 -10.41
N TYR A 62 -3.71 -6.67 -9.86
CA TYR A 62 -3.51 -7.59 -8.75
C TYR A 62 -3.16 -6.76 -7.53
N VAL A 63 -3.85 -6.99 -6.42
CA VAL A 63 -3.58 -6.29 -5.16
C VAL A 63 -2.94 -7.27 -4.20
N TYR A 64 -1.75 -6.91 -3.71
CA TYR A 64 -0.98 -7.73 -2.79
C TYR A 64 -0.68 -6.97 -1.51
N LEU A 65 -0.73 -7.66 -0.38
CA LEU A 65 -0.36 -7.13 0.92
C LEU A 65 1.09 -7.50 1.24
N PHE A 66 1.90 -6.49 1.56
CA PHE A 66 3.28 -6.63 1.98
C PHE A 66 3.50 -6.07 3.38
N THR A 67 4.52 -6.55 4.07
CA THR A 67 4.97 -6.03 5.37
C THR A 67 6.47 -5.74 5.35
N THR A 68 6.92 -4.72 6.10
CA THR A 68 8.35 -4.52 6.36
C THR A 68 8.90 -5.66 7.20
N LYS A 69 10.15 -6.08 6.96
CA LYS A 69 10.75 -7.17 7.73
C LYS A 69 11.27 -6.79 9.11
N ASP A 70 11.47 -5.50 9.37
CA ASP A 70 11.92 -4.97 10.66
C ASP A 70 10.88 -5.11 11.78
N GLU A 71 11.23 -4.60 12.96
CA GLU A 71 10.40 -4.60 14.16
C GLU A 71 9.09 -3.80 14.03
N ARG A 72 8.99 -2.89 13.05
CA ARG A 72 7.81 -2.01 12.90
C ARG A 72 6.66 -2.72 12.20
N LYS A 73 6.96 -3.76 11.40
CA LYS A 73 5.98 -4.61 10.70
C LYS A 73 4.89 -3.78 10.00
N ILE A 74 5.31 -2.76 9.26
CA ILE A 74 4.40 -1.83 8.58
C ILE A 74 3.77 -2.56 7.39
N ASN A 75 2.45 -2.74 7.45
CA ASN A 75 1.68 -3.37 6.39
C ASN A 75 1.20 -2.34 5.36
N PHE A 76 1.34 -2.67 4.08
CA PHE A 76 0.91 -1.81 2.98
C PHE A 76 0.51 -2.62 1.75
N GLU A 77 -0.33 -2.02 0.92
CA GLU A 77 -0.90 -2.62 -0.27
C GLU A 77 -0.12 -2.20 -1.50
N VAL A 78 0.01 -3.14 -2.44
CA VAL A 78 0.69 -2.94 -3.71
C VAL A 78 -0.23 -3.39 -4.84
N GLU A 79 -0.58 -2.45 -5.70
CA GLU A 79 -1.26 -2.69 -6.96
C GLU A 79 -0.23 -2.98 -8.05
N TYR A 80 -0.39 -4.14 -8.69
CA TYR A 80 0.40 -4.57 -9.85
C TYR A 80 -0.49 -4.80 -11.06
N TRP A 81 -0.14 -4.25 -12.21
CA TRP A 81 -0.81 -4.60 -13.47
C TRP A 81 0.13 -4.57 -14.65
N ILE A 82 -0.35 -5.17 -15.73
CA ILE A 82 0.37 -5.26 -17.00
C ILE A 82 -0.38 -4.41 -18.02
N GLY A 83 0.26 -3.33 -18.46
CA GLY A 83 -0.23 -2.42 -19.49
C GLY A 83 -0.07 -3.01 -20.89
N ALA A 84 -0.95 -2.57 -21.80
CA ALA A 84 -0.94 -2.88 -23.22
C ALA A 84 -0.87 -1.56 -24.01
N LEU A 85 0.00 -1.47 -25.02
CA LEU A 85 -0.03 -0.36 -25.97
C LEU A 85 -1.10 -0.63 -27.04
N SER A 86 -1.84 0.41 -27.44
CA SER A 86 -2.70 0.35 -28.62
C SER A 86 -1.82 0.48 -29.86
N THR A 87 -1.79 -0.54 -30.72
CA THR A 87 -1.12 -0.46 -32.02
C THR A 87 -2.04 0.29 -32.99
N PRO A 88 -1.55 1.25 -33.82
CA PRO A 88 -2.38 1.98 -34.79
C PRO A 88 -3.09 1.12 -35.86
N TRP A 89 -2.77 -0.17 -35.95
CA TRP A 89 -3.14 -1.08 -37.04
C TRP A 89 -4.09 -2.21 -36.56
N GLY A 90 -4.68 -2.08 -35.37
CA GLY A 90 -5.82 -2.90 -34.92
C GLY A 90 -5.53 -4.38 -34.56
N GLY A 91 -4.27 -4.81 -34.45
CA GLY A 91 -3.92 -6.21 -34.19
C GLY A 91 -3.10 -6.41 -32.91
N GLN A 92 -3.70 -7.10 -31.93
CA GLN A 92 -3.15 -7.64 -30.66
C GLN A 92 -2.19 -6.74 -29.85
N PRO A 93 -2.53 -6.39 -28.59
CA PRO A 93 -1.69 -5.53 -27.78
C PRO A 93 -0.32 -6.16 -27.49
N LEU A 94 0.76 -5.48 -27.90
CA LEU A 94 2.08 -5.75 -27.36
C LEU A 94 2.05 -5.42 -25.86
N ILE A 95 2.21 -6.44 -25.03
CA ILE A 95 2.34 -6.29 -23.57
C ILE A 95 3.76 -5.79 -23.30
N GLN A 96 3.94 -4.54 -22.87
CA GLN A 96 5.29 -4.01 -22.67
C GLN A 96 5.59 -3.31 -21.35
N THR A 97 4.63 -3.07 -20.45
CA THR A 97 4.98 -2.39 -19.19
C THR A 97 4.30 -2.99 -17.97
N ARG A 98 5.11 -3.35 -16.98
CA ARG A 98 4.67 -3.74 -15.64
C ARG A 98 4.57 -2.46 -14.80
N HIS A 99 3.43 -2.26 -14.16
CA HIS A 99 3.19 -1.13 -13.29
C HIS A 99 3.09 -1.59 -11.84
N VAL A 100 3.73 -0.85 -10.93
CA VAL A 100 3.73 -1.11 -9.49
C VAL A 100 3.45 0.21 -8.77
N VAL A 101 2.29 0.29 -8.13
CA VAL A 101 1.89 1.39 -7.25
C VAL A 101 1.64 0.82 -5.87
N ASP A 102 2.07 1.55 -4.85
CA ASP A 102 1.91 1.14 -3.46
C ASP A 102 1.45 2.33 -2.62
N ASN A 103 0.91 2.04 -1.43
CA ASN A 103 0.49 3.05 -0.47
C ASN A 103 1.46 3.17 0.72
N PHE A 104 2.74 2.82 0.53
CA PHE A 104 3.72 2.74 1.61
C PHE A 104 3.89 4.07 2.39
N PRO A 105 3.96 5.26 1.76
CA PRO A 105 4.05 6.51 2.52
C PRO A 105 2.84 6.75 3.42
N LYS A 106 1.64 6.40 2.94
CA LYS A 106 0.41 6.49 3.73
C LYS A 106 0.41 5.50 4.90
N ALA A 107 0.96 4.30 4.70
CA ALA A 107 1.13 3.33 5.78
C ALA A 107 2.10 3.82 6.86
N ILE A 108 3.21 4.48 6.48
CA ILE A 108 4.13 5.12 7.45
C ILE A 108 3.42 6.24 8.22
N SER A 109 2.68 7.11 7.54
CA SER A 109 1.89 8.15 8.21
C SER A 109 0.93 7.55 9.24
N ALA A 110 0.15 6.55 8.84
CA ALA A 110 -0.82 5.88 9.71
C ALA A 110 -0.12 5.21 10.91
N TYR A 111 1.00 4.52 10.68
CA TYR A 111 1.82 3.94 11.73
C TYR A 111 2.31 5.01 12.72
N THR A 112 2.83 6.13 12.21
CA THR A 112 3.38 7.21 13.03
C THR A 112 2.31 7.84 13.92
N VAL A 113 1.11 8.08 13.36
CA VAL A 113 -0.04 8.58 14.12
C VAL A 113 -0.50 7.54 15.14
N ALA A 114 -0.64 6.28 14.76
CA ALA A 114 -1.12 5.21 15.64
C ALA A 114 -0.17 4.90 16.82
N LYS A 115 1.14 5.06 16.62
CA LYS A 115 2.15 4.91 17.68
C LYS A 115 2.30 6.17 18.55
N SER A 116 1.67 7.27 18.15
CA SER A 116 1.68 8.51 18.90
C SER A 116 0.39 8.68 19.72
N ARG A 117 0.40 9.66 20.63
CA ARG A 117 -0.82 10.13 21.31
C ARG A 117 -1.74 10.99 20.44
N TYR A 118 -1.39 11.18 19.16
CA TYR A 118 -2.03 12.17 18.29
C TYR A 118 -3.09 11.56 17.34
N SER A 119 -3.42 10.27 17.46
CA SER A 119 -4.57 9.70 16.72
C SER A 119 -5.88 10.45 17.04
N ARG A 120 -6.01 10.89 18.30
CA ARG A 120 -7.03 11.81 18.78
C ARG A 120 -6.36 12.84 19.70
N TYR A 121 -6.07 14.01 19.14
CA TYR A 121 -5.28 15.03 19.82
C TYR A 121 -6.19 16.12 20.40
N ASP A 122 -6.43 16.07 21.71
CA ASP A 122 -7.14 17.14 22.42
C ASP A 122 -6.23 18.34 22.63
N ILE A 123 -6.68 19.49 22.13
CA ILE A 123 -5.95 20.75 22.21
C ILE A 123 -6.74 21.83 22.96
N THR A 124 -7.78 21.46 23.71
CA THR A 124 -8.65 22.40 24.44
C THR A 124 -7.87 23.25 25.44
N ASP A 125 -6.89 22.65 26.12
CA ASP A 125 -6.11 23.29 27.19
C ASP A 125 -4.71 23.72 26.75
N ILE A 126 -4.42 23.71 25.44
CA ILE A 126 -3.13 24.15 24.91
C ILE A 126 -3.32 25.24 23.85
N THR A 127 -2.26 26.00 23.62
CA THR A 127 -2.29 27.04 22.59
C THR A 127 -2.22 26.44 21.19
N VAL A 128 -2.78 27.14 20.19
CA VAL A 128 -2.63 26.76 18.78
C VAL A 128 -1.14 26.66 18.38
N LYS A 129 -0.27 27.49 18.98
CA LYS A 129 1.18 27.46 18.74
C LYS A 129 1.77 26.13 19.20
N GLU A 130 1.53 25.73 20.45
CA GLU A 130 2.01 24.45 21.00
C GLU A 130 1.44 23.26 20.23
N ALA A 131 0.15 23.31 19.86
CA ALA A 131 -0.46 22.29 19.02
C ALA A 131 0.27 22.15 17.67
N SER A 132 0.61 23.28 17.04
CA SER A 132 1.29 23.32 15.75
C SER A 132 2.73 22.81 15.83
N GLU A 133 3.45 23.13 16.91
CA GLU A 133 4.81 22.62 17.17
C GLU A 133 4.82 21.10 17.37
N ASN A 134 3.85 20.57 18.15
CA ASN A 134 3.71 19.13 18.37
C ASN A 134 3.38 18.37 17.08
N ILE A 135 2.53 18.92 16.22
CA ILE A 135 2.22 18.34 14.90
C ILE A 135 3.43 18.44 13.96
N SER A 136 4.14 19.57 13.94
CA SER A 136 5.38 19.72 13.15
C SER A 136 6.43 18.68 13.56
N LEU A 137 6.58 18.41 14.86
CA LEU A 137 7.45 17.34 15.34
C LEU A 137 6.99 15.95 14.88
N LEU A 138 5.68 15.68 14.90
CA LEU A 138 5.14 14.41 14.41
C LEU A 138 5.40 14.21 12.91
N ILE A 139 5.27 15.28 12.11
CA ILE A 139 5.58 15.27 10.67
C ILE A 139 7.07 14.98 10.46
N LYS A 140 7.96 15.62 11.24
CA LYS A 140 9.39 15.34 11.19
C LYS A 140 9.71 13.88 11.53
N ASN A 141 9.03 13.30 12.52
CA ASN A 141 9.21 11.89 12.86
C ASN A 141 8.75 10.96 11.73
N ALA A 142 7.59 11.23 11.12
CA ALA A 142 7.11 10.48 9.97
C ALA A 142 8.06 10.59 8.76
N GLN A 143 8.59 11.79 8.50
CA GLN A 143 9.63 12.00 7.49
C GLN A 143 10.92 11.24 7.83
N GLY A 144 11.30 11.17 9.12
CA GLY A 144 12.42 10.37 9.60
C GLY A 144 12.26 8.90 9.21
N TYR A 145 11.09 8.31 9.45
CA TYR A 145 10.82 6.95 8.99
C TYR A 145 10.86 6.82 7.47
N LEU A 146 10.24 7.73 6.71
CA LEU A 146 10.34 7.71 5.25
C LEU A 146 11.80 7.71 4.76
N ASN A 147 12.65 8.53 5.38
CA ASN A 147 14.08 8.59 5.07
C ASN A 147 14.79 7.27 5.39
N GLU A 148 14.45 6.64 6.52
CA GLU A 148 14.97 5.32 6.89
C GLU A 148 14.56 4.22 5.91
N TYR A 149 13.47 4.38 5.16
CA TYR A 149 13.05 3.45 4.10
C TYR A 149 13.38 3.98 2.69
N GLY A 150 14.37 4.86 2.53
CA GLY A 150 14.77 5.38 1.21
C GLY A 150 13.71 6.19 0.46
N ALA A 151 12.58 6.50 1.12
CA ALA A 151 11.45 7.25 0.58
C ALA A 151 11.58 8.75 0.85
N SER A 152 12.80 9.30 0.91
CA SER A 152 13.06 10.70 1.28
C SER A 152 12.44 11.74 0.35
N HIS A 153 12.13 11.35 -0.88
CA HIS A 153 11.44 12.17 -1.88
C HIS A 153 9.91 12.25 -1.64
N GLN A 154 9.37 11.35 -0.82
CA GLN A 154 7.95 11.36 -0.43
C GLN A 154 7.76 12.27 0.78
N ARG A 155 6.56 12.82 0.90
CA ARG A 155 6.14 13.59 2.07
C ARG A 155 5.08 12.80 2.85
N PRO A 156 5.15 12.78 4.19
CA PRO A 156 4.11 12.18 4.99
C PRO A 156 2.84 13.02 4.87
N ASP A 157 1.71 12.34 4.86
CA ASP A 157 0.40 12.96 5.01
C ASP A 157 -0.29 12.41 6.25
N LEU A 158 -0.35 13.21 7.31
CA LEU A 158 -0.80 12.76 8.64
C LEU A 158 -2.27 13.11 8.83
N ASP A 159 -3.11 12.08 8.88
CA ASP A 159 -4.51 12.20 9.27
C ASP A 159 -4.64 12.19 10.79
N ILE A 160 -5.07 13.32 11.36
CA ILE A 160 -5.15 13.56 12.80
C ILE A 160 -6.57 14.03 13.14
N MET A 161 -7.18 13.43 14.17
CA MET A 161 -8.42 13.93 14.74
C MET A 161 -8.11 14.96 15.83
N ILE A 162 -8.36 16.24 15.56
CA ILE A 162 -8.20 17.30 16.56
C ILE A 162 -9.48 17.41 17.38
N VAL A 163 -9.36 17.40 18.71
CA VAL A 163 -10.47 17.66 19.64
C VAL A 163 -10.32 19.05 20.23
N PHE A 164 -11.36 19.87 20.12
CA PHE A 164 -11.38 21.21 20.70
C PHE A 164 -12.75 21.48 21.30
N LYS A 165 -12.81 21.73 22.62
CA LYS A 165 -14.06 21.98 23.37
C LYS A 165 -15.10 20.88 23.13
N GLY A 166 -14.66 19.62 23.13
CA GLY A 166 -15.52 18.44 22.93
C GLY A 166 -15.98 18.21 21.48
N ARG A 167 -15.55 19.03 20.51
CA ARG A 167 -15.84 18.83 19.09
C ARG A 167 -14.66 18.23 18.35
N GLU A 168 -14.95 17.38 17.39
CA GLU A 168 -13.97 16.66 16.58
C GLU A 168 -13.79 17.29 15.21
N TYR A 169 -12.52 17.46 14.81
CA TYR A 169 -12.11 18.07 13.56
C TYR A 169 -11.10 17.16 12.88
N PRO A 170 -11.51 16.36 11.88
CA PRO A 170 -10.57 15.59 11.09
C PRO A 170 -9.73 16.57 10.25
N MET A 171 -8.41 16.48 10.41
CA MET A 171 -7.46 17.32 9.70
C MET A 171 -6.31 16.48 9.17
N THR A 172 -5.85 16.84 7.97
CA THR A 172 -4.74 16.19 7.29
C THR A 172 -3.57 17.17 7.22
N PHE A 173 -2.35 16.73 7.58
CA PHE A 173 -1.17 17.59 7.64
C PHE A 173 0.01 16.98 6.87
N SER A 174 0.52 17.72 5.89
CA SER A 174 1.63 17.31 5.02
C SER A 174 2.79 18.30 4.92
N SER A 175 2.73 19.39 5.70
CA SER A 175 3.78 20.42 5.74
C SER A 175 4.35 20.52 7.14
N ASP A 176 5.67 20.56 7.23
CA ASP A 176 6.43 20.83 8.45
C ASP A 176 6.45 22.33 8.83
N ASN A 177 5.99 23.21 7.94
CA ASN A 177 5.92 24.65 8.18
C ASN A 177 4.87 24.97 9.25
N ILE A 178 5.34 25.38 10.42
CA ILE A 178 4.52 25.71 11.59
C ILE A 178 3.48 26.80 11.28
N GLY A 179 3.81 27.77 10.42
CA GLY A 179 2.86 28.82 10.00
C GLY A 179 1.65 28.25 9.27
N ILE A 180 1.88 27.33 8.33
CA ILE A 180 0.81 26.65 7.57
C ILE A 180 -0.04 25.76 8.50
N ILE A 181 0.59 25.02 9.41
CA ILE A 181 -0.10 24.19 10.41
C ILE A 181 -0.98 25.07 11.30
N LYS A 182 -0.42 26.16 11.82
CA LYS A 182 -1.12 27.12 12.68
C LYS A 182 -2.32 27.76 11.97
N GLU A 183 -2.14 28.21 10.72
CA GLU A 183 -3.22 28.78 9.92
C GLU A 183 -4.34 27.75 9.72
N ARG A 184 -4.00 26.50 9.37
CA ARG A 184 -4.95 25.42 9.17
C ARG A 184 -5.76 25.12 10.44
N ILE A 185 -5.10 25.03 11.59
CA ILE A 185 -5.78 24.83 12.89
C ILE A 185 -6.70 26.03 13.18
N THR A 186 -6.16 27.25 13.08
CA THR A 186 -6.91 28.48 13.38
C THR A 186 -8.18 28.57 12.54
N ARG A 187 -8.06 28.45 11.22
CA ARG A 187 -9.18 28.54 10.26
C ARG A 187 -10.26 27.48 10.48
N LYS A 188 -9.91 26.32 11.05
CA LYS A 188 -10.85 25.21 11.24
C LYS A 188 -11.58 25.31 12.59
N LEU A 189 -10.97 25.96 13.58
CA LEU A 189 -11.48 26.05 14.95
C LEU A 189 -12.16 27.39 15.28
N TYR A 190 -11.83 28.45 14.55
CA TYR A 190 -12.32 29.82 14.72
C TYR A 190 -12.84 30.36 13.39
#